data_AF-A0A377V4N4-F1
#
_entry.id   AF-A0A377V4N4-F1
#
_cell.length_a   1.000
_cell.length_b   1.000
_cell.length_c   1.000
_cell.angle_alpha   90.00
_cell.angle_beta   90.00
_cell.angle_gamma   90.00
#
_symmetry.space_group_name_H-M   'P 1'
#
loop_
_entity.id
_entity.type
_entity.pdbx_description
1 polymer ?
#
loop_
_entity_poly.entity_id
_entity_poly.type
_entity_poly.pdbx_seq_one_letter_code
_entity_poly.pdbx_strand_id
1 'polypeptide(L)'
;MFNDAIVYDRYGPPAAVLTLKRLPLAPLAGGRVRVRMRFAPVNPSDLIPVTGAYRHRTRLPAVAGYEGLGEVVAAPYGSRLAAGQRVLPLRGAAPGSGLSIWMRPGWCRCRQRLTICWPPAGISIR
;
A
#
# COMPACT_ATOMS: atom_id res chain seq x y z
N MET A 1 7.08 16.62 10.42
CA MET A 1 6.86 15.17 10.70
C MET A 1 7.51 14.37 9.59
N PHE A 2 8.01 13.17 9.87
CA PHE A 2 8.69 12.31 8.90
C PHE A 2 7.96 10.96 8.77
N ASN A 3 8.12 10.28 7.63
CA ASN A 3 7.71 8.89 7.43
C ASN A 3 8.89 8.04 6.96
N ASP A 4 9.00 6.85 7.53
CA ASP A 4 9.99 5.86 7.10
C ASP A 4 9.37 4.99 5.99
N ALA A 5 10.13 4.75 4.91
CA ALA A 5 9.69 4.00 3.75
C ALA A 5 10.84 3.18 3.15
N ILE A 6 10.53 2.02 2.56
CA ILE A 6 11.49 1.24 1.79
C ILE A 6 11.48 1.75 0.34
N VAL A 7 12.61 2.26 -0.13
CA VAL A 7 12.77 2.97 -1.40
C VAL A 7 13.90 2.35 -2.23
N TYR A 8 13.73 2.37 -3.56
CA TYR A 8 14.78 2.06 -4.52
C TYR A 8 14.90 3.20 -5.54
N ASP A 9 16.13 3.69 -5.74
CA ASP A 9 16.45 4.78 -6.70
C ASP A 9 16.98 4.25 -8.04
N ARG A 10 17.32 2.96 -8.09
CA ARG A 10 17.74 2.25 -9.29
C ARG A 10 17.13 0.84 -9.29
N TYR A 11 16.98 0.27 -10.48
CA TYR A 11 16.57 -1.13 -10.63
C TYR A 11 17.72 -2.08 -10.31
N GLY A 12 17.41 -3.27 -9.82
CA GLY A 12 18.39 -4.32 -9.56
C GLY A 12 17.89 -5.42 -8.63
N PRO A 13 18.78 -6.33 -8.18
CA PRO A 13 18.44 -7.34 -7.18
C PRO A 13 17.87 -6.66 -5.92
N PRO A 14 16.68 -7.05 -5.42
CA PRO A 14 16.01 -6.32 -4.33
C PRO A 14 16.88 -6.11 -3.08
N ALA A 15 17.65 -7.13 -2.69
CA ALA A 15 18.56 -7.06 -1.55
C ALA A 15 19.68 -6.02 -1.71
N ALA A 16 20.03 -5.63 -2.94
CA ALA A 16 21.12 -4.70 -3.23
C ALA A 16 20.65 -3.25 -3.46
N VAL A 17 19.34 -3.04 -3.67
CA VAL A 17 18.80 -1.72 -4.10
C VAL A 17 17.73 -1.16 -3.18
N LEU A 18 17.07 -1.98 -2.36
CA LEU A 18 16.08 -1.50 -1.39
C LEU A 18 16.78 -0.90 -0.17
N THR A 19 16.36 0.30 0.20
CA THR A 19 16.92 1.05 1.33
C THR A 19 15.81 1.63 2.19
N LEU A 20 16.00 1.66 3.51
CA LEU A 20 15.12 2.40 4.42
C LEU A 20 15.46 3.89 4.32
N LYS A 21 14.48 4.71 3.94
CA LYS A 21 14.61 6.17 3.88
C LYS A 21 13.60 6.83 4.79
N ARG A 22 14.07 7.85 5.51
CA ARG A 22 13.22 8.78 6.25
C ARG A 22 12.89 9.96 5.35
N LEU A 23 11.61 10.13 5.02
CA LEU A 23 11.12 11.15 4.11
C LEU A 23 10.28 12.19 4.86
N PRO A 24 10.27 13.46 4.42
CA PRO A 24 9.34 14.45 4.97
C PRO A 24 7.90 14.03 4.69
N LEU A 25 7.05 14.07 5.72
CA LEU A 25 5.63 13.79 5.55
C LEU A 25 4.97 14.99 4.85
N ALA A 26 4.57 14.79 3.58
CA ALA A 26 3.91 15.82 2.80
C ALA A 26 2.57 16.27 3.44
N PRO A 27 2.14 17.53 3.22
CA PRO A 27 0.80 17.98 3.60
C PRO A 27 -0.31 17.05 3.06
N LEU A 28 -1.44 16.98 3.75
CA LEU A 28 -2.57 16.18 3.27
C LEU A 28 -3.28 16.94 2.15
N ALA A 29 -3.16 16.44 0.91
CA ALA A 29 -3.87 17.02 -0.22
C ALA A 29 -5.39 16.82 -0.05
N GLY A 30 -6.17 17.79 -0.56
CA GLY A 30 -7.63 17.72 -0.57
C GLY A 30 -8.14 16.43 -1.22
N GLY A 31 -9.22 15.87 -0.65
CA GLY A 31 -9.81 14.62 -1.14
C GLY A 31 -9.01 13.35 -0.82
N ARG A 32 -7.85 13.44 -0.16
CA ARG A 32 -7.05 12.27 0.25
C ARG A 32 -7.19 12.00 1.74
N VAL A 33 -7.04 10.73 2.10
CA VAL A 33 -6.99 10.27 3.49
C VAL A 33 -5.54 9.93 3.84
N ARG A 34 -5.15 10.23 5.08
CA ARG A 34 -3.87 9.82 5.63
C ARG A 34 -4.04 8.58 6.46
N VAL A 35 -3.21 7.58 6.16
CA VAL A 35 -3.20 6.29 6.85
C VAL A 35 -1.83 6.10 7.48
N ARG A 36 -1.81 5.75 8.76
CA ARG A 36 -0.63 5.22 9.43
C ARG A 36 -0.59 3.71 9.19
N MET A 37 0.40 3.25 8.42
CA MET A 37 0.62 1.83 8.18
C MET A 37 0.98 1.12 9.48
N ARG A 38 0.45 -0.09 9.66
CA ARG A 38 0.75 -0.98 10.80
C ARG A 38 1.49 -2.23 10.33
N PHE A 39 1.05 -2.80 9.21
CA PHE A 39 1.64 -3.98 8.61
C PHE A 39 1.62 -3.83 7.10
N ALA A 40 2.64 -4.37 6.43
CA ALA A 40 2.70 -4.53 4.99
C ALA A 40 3.28 -5.92 4.70
N PRO A 41 2.64 -6.75 3.86
CA PRO A 41 3.21 -8.01 3.45
C PRO A 41 4.39 -7.76 2.51
N VAL A 42 5.23 -8.80 2.35
CA VAL A 42 6.26 -8.85 1.32
C VAL A 42 5.86 -9.97 0.38
N ASN A 43 5.30 -9.61 -0.77
CA ASN A 43 4.88 -10.55 -1.79
C ASN A 43 5.92 -10.61 -2.93
N PRO A 44 6.03 -11.72 -3.66
CA PRO A 44 6.88 -11.78 -4.86
C PRO A 44 6.57 -10.67 -5.88
N SER A 45 5.29 -10.31 -6.03
CA SER A 45 4.83 -9.22 -6.91
C SER A 45 5.35 -7.83 -6.51
N ASP A 46 5.69 -7.60 -5.24
CA ASP A 46 6.31 -6.36 -4.80
C ASP A 46 7.77 -6.24 -5.27
N LEU A 47 8.44 -7.37 -5.47
CA LEU A 47 9.87 -7.45 -5.80
C LEU A 47 10.13 -7.40 -7.31
N ILE A 48 9.23 -7.92 -8.14
CA ILE A 48 9.40 -7.94 -9.61
C ILE A 48 9.62 -6.53 -10.20
N PRO A 49 8.89 -5.46 -9.80
CA PRO A 49 9.14 -4.12 -10.32
C PRO A 49 10.51 -3.55 -9.90
N VAL A 50 11.04 -3.97 -8.75
CA VAL A 50 12.35 -3.52 -8.23
C VAL A 50 13.49 -4.03 -9.11
N THR A 51 13.36 -5.22 -9.71
CA THR A 51 14.35 -5.73 -10.68
C THR A 51 14.35 -4.94 -11.99
N GLY A 52 13.30 -4.15 -12.22
CA GLY A 52 13.08 -3.43 -13.46
C GLY A 52 12.49 -4.29 -14.56
N ALA A 53 11.76 -5.36 -14.26
CA ALA A 53 10.96 -6.07 -15.27
C ALA A 53 9.80 -5.20 -15.82
N TYR A 54 9.32 -4.23 -15.03
CA TYR A 54 8.21 -3.33 -15.38
C TYR A 54 8.62 -1.86 -15.53
N ARG A 55 9.81 -1.56 -16.06
CA ARG A 55 10.33 -0.15 -16.17
C ARG A 55 9.40 0.79 -16.91
N HIS A 56 8.63 0.28 -17.87
CA HIS A 56 7.64 1.05 -18.62
C HIS A 56 6.43 1.47 -17.78
N ARG A 57 6.22 0.86 -16.60
CA ARG A 57 5.11 1.16 -15.66
C ARG A 57 5.59 1.76 -14.33
N THR A 58 6.87 1.69 -14.01
CA THR A 58 7.45 2.25 -12.78
C THR A 58 8.34 3.45 -13.07
N ARG A 59 8.32 4.43 -12.16
CA ARG A 59 9.20 5.61 -12.21
C ARG A 59 10.05 5.62 -10.94
N LEU A 60 11.34 5.87 -11.10
CA LEU A 60 12.28 6.01 -10.00
C LEU A 60 12.37 7.49 -9.57
N PRO A 61 12.64 7.79 -8.28
CA PRO A 61 12.70 6.84 -7.17
C PRO A 61 11.30 6.32 -6.80
N ALA A 62 11.22 5.07 -6.32
CA ALA A 62 9.95 4.44 -5.98
C ALA A 62 9.97 3.79 -4.59
N VAL A 63 8.82 3.86 -3.92
CA VAL A 63 8.53 3.12 -2.68
C VAL A 63 8.05 1.72 -3.04
N ALA A 64 8.62 0.69 -2.40
CA ALA A 64 8.23 -0.71 -2.58
C ALA A 64 6.93 -1.04 -1.81
N GLY A 65 6.22 -2.08 -2.26
CA GLY A 65 4.96 -2.52 -1.66
C GLY A 65 3.71 -1.93 -2.31
N TYR A 66 2.69 -2.77 -2.48
CA TYR A 66 1.38 -2.38 -3.03
C TYR A 66 0.25 -2.34 -2.00
N GLU A 67 0.37 -3.02 -0.87
CA GLU A 67 -0.73 -3.19 0.07
C GLU A 67 -0.29 -3.15 1.55
N GLY A 68 -1.27 -3.15 2.44
CA GLY A 68 -1.04 -3.38 3.85
C GLY A 68 -2.29 -3.16 4.70
N LEU A 69 -2.10 -3.16 6.01
CA LEU A 69 -3.12 -2.79 6.99
C LEU A 69 -2.68 -1.52 7.71
N GLY A 70 -3.58 -0.55 7.79
CA GLY A 70 -3.32 0.72 8.43
C GLY A 70 -4.53 1.27 9.16
N GLU A 71 -4.31 2.43 9.78
CA GLU A 71 -5.30 3.16 10.55
C GLU A 71 -5.39 4.59 10.00
N VAL A 72 -6.60 5.07 9.75
CA VAL A 72 -6.83 6.46 9.32
C VAL A 72 -6.41 7.41 10.44
N VAL A 73 -5.56 8.38 10.13
CA VAL A 73 -5.12 9.41 11.10
C VAL A 73 -5.62 10.81 10.74
N ALA A 74 -5.98 11.03 9.47
CA ALA A 74 -6.63 12.26 9.03
C ALA A 74 -7.44 11.98 7.76
N ALA A 75 -8.61 12.57 7.67
CA ALA A 75 -9.50 12.47 6.51
C ALA A 75 -10.09 13.86 6.21
N PRO A 76 -10.47 14.14 4.95
CA PRO A 76 -11.08 15.40 4.60
C PRO A 76 -12.48 15.51 5.21
N TYR A 77 -12.95 16.74 5.41
CA TYR A 77 -14.31 17.00 5.85
C TYR A 77 -15.33 16.33 4.91
N GLY A 78 -16.37 15.73 5.48
CA GLY A 78 -17.39 14.98 4.72
C GLY A 78 -16.93 13.61 4.20
N SER A 79 -15.71 13.15 4.52
CA SER A 79 -15.27 11.79 4.21
C SER A 79 -16.11 10.75 4.95
N ARG A 80 -16.37 9.61 4.29
CA ARG A 80 -16.96 8.42 4.93
C ARG A 80 -15.98 7.68 5.84
N LEU A 81 -14.70 8.04 5.80
CA LEU A 81 -13.64 7.46 6.63
C LEU A 81 -13.31 8.42 7.76
N ALA A 82 -13.29 7.89 8.98
CA ALA A 82 -12.97 8.65 10.19
C ALA A 82 -11.60 8.24 10.75
N ALA A 83 -10.98 9.15 11.52
CA ALA A 83 -9.77 8.82 12.27
C ALA A 83 -10.01 7.63 13.21
N GLY A 84 -9.01 6.76 13.36
CA GLY A 84 -9.08 5.51 14.12
C GLY A 84 -9.64 4.31 13.35
N GLN A 85 -10.24 4.53 12.17
CA GLN A 85 -10.75 3.42 11.35
C GLN A 85 -9.59 2.60 10.76
N ARG A 86 -9.70 1.26 10.85
CA ARG A 86 -8.78 0.34 10.20
C ARG A 86 -9.14 0.20 8.71
N VAL A 87 -8.12 0.27 7.86
CA VAL A 87 -8.26 0.22 6.40
C VAL A 87 -7.16 -0.64 5.77
N LEU A 88 -7.48 -1.24 4.62
CA LEU A 88 -6.55 -1.96 3.76
C LEU A 88 -6.23 -1.07 2.55
N PRO A 89 -5.20 -0.20 2.62
CA PRO A 89 -4.82 0.59 1.46
C PRO A 89 -4.26 -0.31 0.36
N LEU A 90 -4.82 -0.17 -0.84
CA LEU A 90 -4.35 -0.83 -2.06
C LEU A 90 -3.81 0.22 -3.01
N ARG A 91 -2.57 0.05 -3.47
CA ARG A 91 -1.92 0.95 -4.40
C ARG A 91 -2.25 0.52 -5.83
N GLY A 92 -3.10 1.29 -6.51
CA GLY A 92 -3.42 1.08 -7.92
C GLY A 92 -2.26 1.42 -8.86
N ALA A 93 -2.25 0.82 -10.05
CA ALA A 93 -1.17 0.91 -11.05
C ALA A 93 -1.11 2.22 -11.87
N ALA A 94 -1.88 3.27 -11.52
CA ALA A 94 -1.95 4.49 -12.34
C ALA A 94 -0.89 5.54 -11.92
N PRO A 95 -0.21 6.20 -12.89
CA PRO A 95 0.68 7.32 -12.59
C PRO A 95 -0.12 8.51 -12.03
N GLY A 96 0.32 9.08 -10.90
CA GLY A 96 -0.22 10.34 -10.37
C GLY A 96 -1.41 10.24 -9.41
N SER A 97 -2.02 9.06 -9.22
CA SER A 97 -3.07 8.86 -8.22
C SER A 97 -2.46 8.51 -6.87
N GLY A 98 -2.22 9.52 -6.04
CA GLY A 98 -2.03 9.26 -4.62
C GLY A 98 -3.32 8.66 -4.04
N LEU A 99 -3.22 7.39 -3.65
CA LEU A 99 -4.16 6.64 -2.82
C LEU A 99 -5.59 6.47 -3.39
N SER A 100 -5.81 5.43 -4.19
CA SER A 100 -7.16 4.96 -4.52
C SER A 100 -7.68 4.03 -3.41
N ILE A 101 -8.38 4.60 -2.43
CA ILE A 101 -9.09 3.83 -1.39
C ILE A 101 -10.46 3.40 -1.95
N TRP A 102 -10.69 2.09 -2.03
CA TRP A 102 -12.04 1.53 -2.14
C TRP A 102 -12.33 0.71 -0.89
N MET A 103 -13.27 1.17 -0.06
CA MET A 103 -13.96 0.34 0.91
C MET A 103 -15.46 0.56 0.76
N ARG A 104 -16.18 -0.46 0.29
CA ARG A 104 -17.64 -0.54 0.43
C ARG A 104 -17.96 -0.98 1.88
N PRO A 105 -19.06 -0.50 2.48
CA PRO A 105 -19.48 -0.98 3.80
C PRO A 105 -19.96 -2.43 3.66
N GLY A 106 -19.48 -3.34 4.52
CA GLY A 106 -20.13 -4.64 4.69
C GLY A 106 -19.26 -5.85 5.01
N TRP A 107 -17.92 -5.79 5.01
CA TRP A 107 -17.11 -6.99 5.28
C TRP A 107 -15.98 -6.75 6.27
N CYS A 108 -15.71 -7.79 7.06
CA CYS A 108 -14.69 -7.93 8.10
C CYS A 108 -15.01 -7.40 9.50
N ARG A 109 -16.01 -8.04 10.11
CA ARG A 109 -15.96 -8.36 11.55
C ARG A 109 -15.15 -9.65 11.70
N CYS A 110 -13.81 -9.57 11.73
CA CYS A 110 -12.98 -10.74 12.04
C CYS A 110 -12.42 -10.58 13.46
N ARG A 111 -13.06 -11.27 14.42
CA ARG A 111 -12.45 -11.57 15.73
C ARG A 111 -11.57 -12.81 15.53
N GLN A 112 -10.37 -12.75 16.10
CA GLN A 112 -9.40 -13.85 16.30
C GLN A 112 -8.46 -14.16 15.11
N ARG A 113 -7.22 -14.54 15.50
CA ARG A 113 -5.97 -14.79 14.75
C ARG A 113 -6.10 -14.96 13.22
N LEU A 114 -5.34 -14.15 12.48
CA LEU A 114 -5.08 -14.33 11.05
C LEU A 114 -4.19 -15.57 10.82
N THR A 115 -4.83 -16.73 10.72
CA THR A 115 -4.34 -17.83 9.88
C THR A 115 -5.03 -17.66 8.53
N ILE A 116 -4.28 -17.41 7.46
CA ILE A 116 -4.83 -17.34 6.11
C ILE A 116 -5.17 -18.79 5.69
N CYS A 117 -6.44 -19.18 5.80
CA CYS A 117 -6.94 -20.43 5.22
C CYS A 117 -7.28 -20.20 3.74
N TRP A 118 -6.57 -20.87 2.84
CA TRP A 118 -6.96 -21.02 1.44
C TRP A 118 -8.14 -22.02 1.36
N PRO A 119 -9.30 -21.69 0.77
CA PRO A 119 -10.30 -22.71 0.48
C PRO A 119 -9.79 -23.63 -0.66
N PRO A 120 -10.01 -24.96 -0.58
CA PRO A 120 -9.63 -25.88 -1.63
C PRO A 120 -10.73 -25.90 -2.70
N ALA A 121 -10.76 -24.93 -3.61
CA ALA A 121 -11.49 -25.06 -4.87
C ALA A 121 -11.06 -23.96 -5.85
N GLY A 122 -10.64 -24.38 -7.04
CA GLY A 122 -10.02 -23.56 -8.08
C GLY A 122 -10.91 -22.43 -8.62
N ILE A 123 -10.24 -21.35 -9.04
CA ILE A 123 -10.86 -20.21 -9.72
C ILE A 123 -10.71 -20.44 -11.24
N SER A 124 -11.85 -20.53 -11.93
CA SER A 124 -11.94 -20.40 -13.39
C SER A 124 -12.15 -18.93 -13.74
N ILE A 125 -11.36 -18.42 -14.70
CA ILE A 125 -11.46 -17.07 -15.24
C ILE A 125 -12.01 -17.23 -16.67
N ARG A 126 -13.18 -16.66 -16.96
CA ARG A 126 -13.62 -16.36 -18.32
C ARG A 126 -13.16 -14.97 -18.72
#